data_AF-A0A2G4IR84-F1
#
_entry.id   AF-A0A2G4IR84-F1
#
_cell.length_a   1.000
_cell.length_b   1.000
_cell.length_c   1.000
_cell.angle_alpha   90.00
_cell.angle_beta   90.00
_cell.angle_gamma   90.00
#
_symmetry.space_group_name_H-M   'P 1'
#
loop_
_entity.id
_entity.type
_entity.pdbx_description
1 polymer ?
#
loop_
_entity_poly.entity_id
_entity_poly.type
_entity_poly.pdbx_seq_one_letter_code
_entity_poly.pdbx_strand_id
1 'polypeptide(L)'
;MSADVKDAKGIKGIAKGADRMVIALGSNSFKDPSNKPELVDNKGVALLTDEAKAAGVKQVVLISSAGVTKAKPGEGDFAKIMYNVMSSKLEGENYLRKSGLS
;
A
#
# COMPACT_ATOMS: atom_id res chain seq x y z
N MET A 1 1.76 9.33 18.58
CA MET A 1 0.58 8.62 18.05
C MET A 1 1.08 7.50 17.16
N SER A 2 0.54 6.29 17.30
CA SER A 2 0.86 5.13 16.46
C SER A 2 -0.38 4.73 15.67
N ALA A 3 -0.22 4.42 14.39
CA ALA A 3 -1.30 4.01 13.51
C ALA A 3 -0.87 2.76 12.73
N ASP A 4 -1.81 1.83 12.49
CA ASP A 4 -1.59 0.62 11.72
C ASP A 4 -2.53 0.63 10.51
N VAL A 5 -1.97 0.55 9.30
CA VAL A 5 -2.75 0.56 8.05
C VAL A 5 -3.60 -0.70 7.85
N LYS A 6 -3.39 -1.74 8.66
CA LYS A 6 -4.27 -2.91 8.73
C LYS A 6 -5.55 -2.62 9.52
N ASP A 7 -5.59 -1.55 10.32
CA ASP A 7 -6.76 -1.10 11.08
C ASP A 7 -7.35 0.19 10.49
N ALA A 8 -8.42 0.02 9.71
CA ALA A 8 -9.14 1.13 9.09
C ALA A 8 -9.66 2.16 10.10
N LYS A 9 -10.04 1.74 11.32
CA LYS A 9 -10.52 2.68 12.35
C LYS A 9 -9.37 3.50 12.92
N GLY A 10 -8.24 2.85 13.15
CA GLY A 10 -7.02 3.47 13.68
C GLY A 10 -6.40 4.52 12.77
N ILE A 11 -6.66 4.47 11.46
CA ILE A 11 -6.17 5.46 10.48
C ILE A 11 -7.22 6.50 10.07
N LYS A 12 -8.44 6.44 10.61
CA LYS A 12 -9.50 7.37 10.22
C LYS A 12 -9.12 8.82 10.50
N GLY A 13 -9.20 9.68 9.50
CA GLY A 13 -8.86 11.09 9.57
C GLY A 13 -7.36 11.39 9.55
N ILE A 14 -6.50 10.40 9.29
CA ILE A 14 -5.03 10.58 9.33
C ILE A 14 -4.51 11.60 8.33
N ALA A 15 -5.27 11.86 7.26
CA ALA A 15 -4.95 12.81 6.21
C ALA A 15 -5.55 14.22 6.43
N LYS A 16 -6.32 14.43 7.51
CA LYS A 16 -7.07 15.68 7.70
C LYS A 16 -6.13 16.89 7.78
N GLY A 17 -6.37 17.87 6.91
CA GLY A 17 -5.58 19.10 6.84
C GLY A 17 -4.27 18.97 6.05
N ALA A 18 -3.97 17.79 5.49
CA ALA A 18 -2.82 17.62 4.62
C ALA A 18 -3.12 18.07 3.18
N ASP A 19 -2.17 18.78 2.57
CA ASP A 19 -2.21 19.08 1.14
C ASP A 19 -1.72 17.91 0.29
N ARG A 20 -0.81 17.10 0.83
CA ARG A 20 -0.09 16.02 0.13
C ARG A 20 0.09 14.82 1.06
N MET A 21 0.11 13.62 0.47
CA MET A 21 0.42 12.38 1.19
C MET A 21 1.53 11.61 0.48
N VAL A 22 2.47 11.07 1.24
CA VAL A 22 3.49 10.14 0.74
C VAL A 22 3.30 8.79 1.44
N ILE A 23 3.06 7.74 0.66
CA ILE A 23 2.91 6.37 1.14
C ILE A 23 4.24 5.64 0.90
N ALA A 24 5.02 5.47 1.96
CA ALA A 24 6.35 4.84 1.94
C ALA A 24 6.44 3.56 2.79
N LEU A 25 5.29 2.91 3.03
CA LEU A 25 5.21 1.64 3.74
C LEU A 25 5.44 0.45 2.80
N GLY A 26 5.71 -0.71 3.41
CA GLY A 26 5.74 -1.99 2.72
C GLY A 26 5.65 -3.14 3.71
N SER A 27 5.16 -4.30 3.25
CA SER A 27 5.15 -5.51 4.06
C SER A 27 6.56 -5.93 4.49
N ASN A 28 6.63 -6.69 5.58
CA ASN A 28 7.87 -7.29 6.06
C ASN A 28 7.61 -8.72 6.58
N SER A 29 6.91 -9.52 5.77
CA SER A 29 6.51 -10.90 6.10
C SER A 29 7.67 -11.80 6.52
N PHE A 30 8.90 -11.48 6.09
CA PHE A 30 10.11 -12.21 6.48
C PHE A 30 10.43 -12.07 7.98
N LYS A 31 10.18 -10.89 8.56
CA LYS A 31 10.44 -10.61 9.98
C LYS A 31 9.18 -10.71 10.84
N ASP A 32 8.03 -10.35 10.27
CA ASP A 32 6.72 -10.39 10.93
C ASP A 32 5.69 -11.00 9.97
N PRO A 33 5.35 -12.29 10.14
CA PRO A 33 4.38 -12.99 9.29
C PRO A 33 2.97 -12.38 9.29
N SER A 34 2.64 -11.50 10.24
CA SER A 34 1.35 -10.80 10.28
C SER A 34 1.30 -9.60 9.32
N ASN A 35 2.46 -9.09 8.89
CA ASN A 35 2.57 -7.98 7.93
C ASN A 35 2.57 -8.49 6.49
N LYS A 36 1.50 -9.19 6.13
CA LYS A 36 1.35 -9.79 4.79
C LYS A 36 1.22 -8.72 3.69
N PRO A 37 1.71 -8.98 2.46
CA PRO A 37 1.66 -7.99 1.38
C PRO A 37 0.24 -7.54 1.01
N GLU A 38 -0.73 -8.45 1.04
CA GLU A 38 -2.12 -8.14 0.71
C GLU A 38 -2.75 -7.16 1.72
N LEU A 39 -2.29 -7.22 2.97
CA LEU A 39 -2.78 -6.36 4.05
C LEU A 39 -2.09 -5.00 4.05
N VAL A 40 -0.81 -4.94 3.68
CA VAL A 40 0.03 -3.74 3.80
C VAL A 40 0.19 -3.03 2.46
N ASP A 41 0.72 -3.70 1.45
CA ASP A 41 1.03 -3.12 0.13
C ASP A 41 -0.19 -2.93 -0.77
N ASN A 42 -1.25 -3.74 -0.57
CA ASN A 42 -2.54 -3.55 -1.25
C ASN A 42 -3.55 -2.84 -0.35
N LYS A 43 -4.16 -3.56 0.61
CA LYS A 43 -5.29 -3.04 1.38
C LYS A 43 -4.94 -1.79 2.18
N GLY A 44 -3.75 -1.75 2.80
CA GLY A 44 -3.28 -0.57 3.52
C GLY A 44 -3.13 0.66 2.62
N VAL A 45 -2.59 0.49 1.41
CA VAL A 45 -2.51 1.55 0.40
C VAL A 45 -3.90 2.02 -0.03
N ALA A 46 -4.85 1.10 -0.23
CA ALA A 46 -6.22 1.43 -0.59
C ALA A 46 -6.90 2.27 0.51
N LEU A 47 -6.77 1.87 1.78
CA LEU A 47 -7.32 2.61 2.91
C LEU A 47 -6.69 4.01 3.05
N LEU A 48 -5.38 4.14 2.89
CA LEU A 48 -4.73 5.46 2.90
C LEU A 48 -5.15 6.33 1.71
N THR A 49 -5.38 5.73 0.54
CA THR A 49 -5.92 6.41 -0.63
C THR A 49 -7.31 6.96 -0.35
N ASP A 50 -8.17 6.17 0.29
CA ASP A 50 -9.52 6.60 0.67
C ASP A 50 -9.48 7.75 1.69
N GLU A 51 -8.58 7.68 2.68
CA GLU A 51 -8.36 8.75 3.65
C GLU A 51 -7.85 10.04 2.99
N ALA A 52 -6.90 9.92 2.05
CA ALA A 52 -6.41 11.05 1.27
C ALA A 52 -7.54 11.71 0.47
N LYS A 53 -8.39 10.90 -0.18
CA LYS A 53 -9.54 11.36 -0.94
C LYS A 53 -10.57 12.06 -0.04
N ALA A 54 -10.90 11.46 1.09
CA ALA A 54 -11.84 12.01 2.06
C ALA A 54 -11.36 13.35 2.66
N ALA A 55 -10.05 13.52 2.82
CA ALA A 55 -9.45 14.75 3.31
C ALA A 55 -9.25 15.83 2.25
N GLY A 56 -9.51 15.54 0.96
CA GLY A 56 -9.26 16.48 -0.13
C GLY A 56 -7.77 16.73 -0.41
N VAL A 57 -6.91 15.75 -0.13
CA VAL A 57 -5.48 15.79 -0.47
C VAL A 57 -5.33 16.02 -1.97
N LYS A 58 -4.46 16.96 -2.39
CA LYS A 58 -4.34 17.35 -3.80
C LYS A 58 -3.34 16.49 -4.59
N GLN A 59 -2.47 15.74 -3.91
CA GLN A 59 -1.62 14.75 -4.56
C GLN A 59 -1.12 13.67 -3.59
N VAL A 60 -1.03 12.44 -4.09
CA VAL A 60 -0.54 11.26 -3.38
C VAL A 60 0.65 10.66 -4.12
N VAL A 61 1.77 10.48 -3.40
CA VAL A 61 2.96 9.79 -3.93
C VAL A 61 3.06 8.42 -3.27
N LEU A 62 2.97 7.36 -4.06
CA LEU A 62 3.20 5.98 -3.61
C LEU A 62 4.61 5.53 -4.00
N ILE A 63 5.40 5.10 -3.00
CA ILE A 63 6.68 4.45 -3.24
C ILE A 63 6.45 2.96 -3.47
N SER A 64 6.68 2.53 -4.71
CA SER A 64 6.52 1.13 -5.12
C SER A 64 7.85 0.52 -5.61
N SER A 65 7.78 -0.60 -6.33
CA SER A 65 8.93 -1.32 -6.85
C SER A 65 8.88 -1.38 -8.38
N ALA A 66 10.03 -1.19 -9.03
CA ALA A 66 10.12 -1.34 -10.47
C ALA A 66 9.81 -2.78 -10.90
N GLY A 67 9.06 -2.93 -11.99
CA GLY A 67 8.78 -4.24 -12.58
C GLY A 67 7.57 -5.00 -12.01
N VAL A 68 6.74 -4.36 -11.17
CA VAL A 68 5.49 -4.95 -10.64
C VAL A 68 4.56 -5.52 -11.73
N THR A 69 4.54 -4.93 -12.93
CA THR A 69 3.75 -5.42 -14.08
C THR A 69 4.35 -6.61 -14.81
N LYS A 70 5.58 -7.00 -14.45
CA LYS A 70 6.34 -8.09 -15.08
C LYS A 70 6.73 -9.19 -14.10
N ALA A 71 6.20 -9.15 -12.88
CA ALA A 71 6.47 -10.17 -11.88
C ALA A 71 6.00 -11.54 -12.38
N LYS A 72 6.85 -12.54 -12.18
CA LYS A 72 6.54 -13.94 -12.52
C LYS A 72 6.72 -14.80 -11.26
N PRO A 73 5.89 -15.82 -11.06
CA PRO A 73 6.14 -16.81 -10.03
C PRO A 73 7.51 -17.47 -10.26
N GLY A 74 8.27 -17.64 -9.18
CA GLY A 74 9.50 -18.43 -9.18
C GLY A 74 9.40 -19.62 -8.23
N GLU A 75 10.41 -20.47 -8.26
CA GLU A 75 10.51 -21.63 -7.38
C GLU A 75 11.18 -21.26 -6.04
N GLY A 76 10.81 -21.99 -4.98
CA GLY A 76 11.27 -21.71 -3.61
C GLY A 76 10.46 -20.63 -2.88
N ASP A 77 10.59 -20.61 -1.55
CA ASP A 77 9.73 -19.79 -0.69
C ASP A 77 10.01 -18.29 -0.85
N PHE A 78 11.27 -17.90 -0.97
CA PHE A 78 11.64 -16.50 -1.20
C PHE A 78 11.01 -15.95 -2.48
N ALA A 79 11.09 -16.69 -3.60
CA ALA A 79 10.55 -16.25 -4.88
C ALA A 79 9.02 -16.15 -4.83
N LYS A 80 8.34 -17.08 -4.15
CA LYS A 80 6.88 -17.03 -3.94
C LYS A 80 6.47 -15.81 -3.10
N ILE A 81 7.20 -15.52 -2.02
CA ILE A 81 6.95 -14.33 -1.18
C ILE A 81 7.16 -13.06 -2.00
N MET A 82 8.26 -12.95 -2.74
CA MET A 82 8.54 -11.77 -3.56
C MET A 82 7.53 -11.59 -4.69
N TYR A 83 7.09 -12.68 -5.33
CA TYR A 83 6.00 -12.61 -6.30
C TYR A 83 4.73 -12.02 -5.66
N ASN A 84 4.38 -12.47 -4.45
CA ASN A 84 3.22 -11.95 -3.74
C ASN A 84 3.37 -10.45 -3.37
N VAL A 85 4.56 -10.03 -2.94
CA VAL A 85 4.88 -8.61 -2.69
C VAL A 85 4.65 -7.78 -3.95
N MET A 86 5.21 -8.22 -5.08
CA MET A 86 5.10 -7.47 -6.34
C MET A 86 3.66 -7.41 -6.86
N SER A 87 2.92 -8.52 -6.77
CA SER A 87 1.49 -8.57 -7.15
C SER A 87 0.64 -7.65 -6.25
N SER A 88 0.85 -7.69 -4.93
CA SER A 88 0.12 -6.83 -3.99
C SER A 88 0.43 -5.33 -4.19
N LYS A 89 1.69 -4.98 -4.44
CA LYS A 89 2.07 -3.61 -4.81
C LYS A 89 1.38 -3.16 -6.09
N LEU A 90 1.30 -4.01 -7.11
CA LEU A 90 0.58 -3.69 -8.34
C LEU A 90 -0.91 -3.42 -8.10
N GLU A 91 -1.54 -4.22 -7.23
CA GLU A 91 -2.95 -4.02 -6.83
C GLU A 91 -3.15 -2.68 -6.11
N GLY A 92 -2.28 -2.35 -5.15
CA GLY A 92 -2.31 -1.06 -4.45
C GLY A 92 -2.07 0.13 -5.38
N GLU A 93 -1.10 0.03 -6.30
CA GLU A 93 -0.88 1.04 -7.34
C GLU A 93 -2.12 1.24 -8.22
N ASN A 94 -2.76 0.14 -8.65
CA ASN A 94 -3.95 0.19 -9.48
C ASN A 94 -5.13 0.82 -8.73
N TYR A 95 -5.28 0.57 -7.44
CA TYR A 95 -6.28 1.23 -6.62
C TYR A 95 -6.06 2.75 -6.60
N LEU A 96 -4.83 3.19 -6.31
CA LEU A 96 -4.48 4.60 -6.31
C LEU A 96 -4.75 5.25 -7.67
N ARG A 97 -4.30 4.64 -8.78
CA ARG A 97 -4.56 5.15 -10.13
C ARG A 97 -6.05 5.30 -10.45
N LYS A 98 -6.88 4.38 -9.97
CA LYS A 98 -8.34 4.41 -10.19
C LYS A 98 -9.08 5.39 -9.27
N SER A 99 -8.43 5.90 -8.23
CA SER A 99 -9.06 6.75 -7.21
C SER A 99 -9.47 8.14 -7.71
N GLY A 100 -8.83 8.62 -8.77
CA GLY A 100 -8.96 9.98 -9.30
C GLY A 100 -8.06 11.02 -8.62
N LEU A 101 -7.20 10.59 -7.69
CA LEU A 101 -6.15 11.43 -7.10
C LEU A 101 -4.93 11.52 -8.03
N SER A 102 -4.30 12.70 -8.06
CA SER A 102 -3.05 12.96 -8.81
C SER A 102 -1.80 12.56 -8.05
#